data_AF-A0A7J4PET0-F1
#
_entry.id   AF-A0A7J4PET0-F1
#
_cell.length_a   1.000
_cell.length_b   1.000
_cell.length_c   1.000
_cell.angle_alpha   90.00
_cell.angle_beta   90.00
_cell.angle_gamma   90.00
#
_symmetry.space_group_name_H-M   'P 1'
#
loop_
_entity.id
_entity.type
_entity.pdbx_description
1 polymer ?
#
loop_
_entity_poly.entity_id
_entity_poly.type
_entity_poly.pdbx_seq_one_letter_code
_entity_poly.pdbx_strand_id
1 'polypeptide(L)' 'MSKTDLVRAHHMLDAAHEVLEFSTGKSRSDLDIDRMLNLSLVHLLEIIGEAAVGMSPEFRKKYPRVPWN' A
#
# COMPACT_ATOMS: atom_id res chain seq x y z
N MET A 1 11.03 17.27 7.33
CA MET A 1 10.16 16.14 6.98
C MET A 1 9.81 15.45 8.28
N SER A 2 8.52 15.22 8.58
CA SER A 2 8.15 14.63 9.86
C SER A 2 8.66 13.19 9.93
N LYS A 3 9.17 12.76 11.09
CA LYS A 3 9.51 11.35 11.33
C LYS A 3 8.30 10.45 11.06
N THR A 4 7.10 10.92 11.36
CA THR A 4 5.85 10.18 11.15
C THR A 4 5.53 9.99 9.66
N ASP A 5 5.85 10.98 8.81
CA ASP A 5 5.62 10.82 7.36
C ASP A 5 6.58 9.78 6.76
N LEU A 6 7.83 9.74 7.23
CA LEU A 6 8.77 8.72 6.80
C LEU A 6 8.31 7.31 7.18
N VAL A 7 7.84 7.12 8.41
CA VAL A 7 7.33 5.81 8.88
C VAL A 7 6.15 5.35 8.04
N ARG A 8 5.17 6.22 7.79
CA ARG A 8 4.01 5.89 6.95
C ARG A 8 4.40 5.61 5.50
N ALA A 9 5.34 6.37 4.93
CA ALA A 9 5.85 6.09 3.59
C ALA A 9 6.55 4.72 3.51
N HIS A 10 7.27 4.33 4.56
CA HIS A 10 7.82 2.98 4.67
C HIS A 10 6.73 1.92 4.75
N HIS A 11 5.68 2.09 5.58
CA HIS A 11 4.56 1.15 5.62
C HIS A 11 3.90 0.96 4.24
N MET A 12 3.68 2.05 3.49
CA MET A 12 3.13 1.96 2.13
C MET A 12 4.06 1.18 1.19
N LEU A 13 5.37 1.41 1.28
CA LEU A 13 6.35 0.75 0.43
C LEU A 13 6.47 -0.75 0.74
N ASP A 14 6.53 -1.10 2.03
CA ASP A 14 6.63 -2.49 2.48
C ASP A 14 5.38 -3.27 2.07
N ALA A 15 4.19 -2.71 2.33
CA ALA A 15 2.92 -3.32 1.93
C ALA A 15 2.81 -3.46 0.39
N ALA A 16 3.29 -2.48 -0.38
CA ALA A 16 3.30 -2.58 -1.84
C ALA A 16 4.22 -3.70 -2.34
N HIS A 17 5.37 -3.91 -1.71
CA HIS A 17 6.24 -5.04 -2.04
C HIS A 17 5.58 -6.38 -1.72
N GLU A 18 4.92 -6.52 -0.57
CA GLU A 18 4.19 -7.75 -0.21
C GLU A 18 3.02 -8.03 -1.17
N VAL A 19 2.29 -7.00 -1.62
CA VAL A 19 1.25 -7.16 -2.65
C VAL A 19 1.83 -7.75 -3.92
N LEU A 20 2.98 -7.25 -4.37
CA LEU A 20 3.65 -7.74 -5.58
C LEU A 20 4.14 -9.18 -5.39
N GLU A 21 4.72 -9.50 -4.23
CA GLU A 21 5.18 -10.85 -3.91
C GLU A 21 4.01 -11.85 -3.90
N PHE A 22 2.92 -11.54 -3.20
CA PHE A 22 1.78 -12.45 -3.07
C PHE A 22 0.98 -12.60 -4.36
N SER A 23 0.96 -11.57 -5.22
CA SER A 23 0.28 -11.63 -6.52
C SER A 23 1.15 -12.21 -7.65
N THR A 24 2.46 -12.37 -7.45
CA THR A 24 3.34 -12.95 -8.47
C THR A 24 2.91 -14.37 -8.84
N GLY A 25 2.69 -14.59 -10.14
CA GLY A 25 2.23 -15.90 -10.66
C GLY A 25 0.77 -16.22 -10.35
N LYS A 26 0.01 -15.29 -9.76
CA LYS A 26 -1.43 -15.42 -9.53
C LYS A 26 -2.23 -14.77 -10.65
N SER A 27 -3.41 -15.32 -10.88
CA SER A 27 -4.42 -14.84 -11.81
C SER A 27 -5.56 -14.16 -11.04
N ARG A 28 -6.42 -13.41 -11.75
CA ARG A 28 -7.59 -12.79 -11.15
C ARG A 28 -8.55 -13.81 -10.53
N SER A 29 -8.70 -14.97 -11.15
CA SER A 29 -9.56 -16.06 -10.65
C SER A 29 -9.05 -16.67 -9.35
N ASP A 30 -7.74 -16.59 -9.07
CA ASP A 30 -7.19 -17.07 -7.80
C ASP A 30 -7.75 -16.28 -6.61
N LEU A 31 -8.10 -15.00 -6.80
CA LEU A 31 -8.72 -14.19 -5.75
C LEU A 31 -10.14 -14.63 -5.38
N ASP A 32 -10.82 -15.38 -6.26
CA ASP A 32 -12.19 -15.85 -6.04
C ASP A 32 -12.20 -17.22 -5.32
N ILE A 33 -11.12 -18.00 -5.43
CA ILE A 33 -11.01 -19.36 -4.86
C ILE A 33 -10.05 -19.45 -3.67
N ASP A 34 -9.04 -18.58 -3.59
CA ASP A 34 -8.10 -18.51 -2.48
C ASP A 34 -8.46 -17.35 -1.55
N ARG A 35 -9.23 -17.69 -0.51
CA ARG A 35 -9.71 -16.70 0.46
C ARG A 35 -8.58 -16.04 1.25
N MET A 36 -7.49 -16.76 1.49
CA MET A 36 -6.34 -16.19 2.20
C MET A 36 -5.63 -15.16 1.33
N LEU A 37 -5.36 -15.48 0.06
CA LEU A 37 -4.78 -14.52 -0.87
C LEU A 37 -5.64 -13.25 -0.98
N ASN A 38 -6.96 -13.41 -1.12
CA ASN A 38 -7.89 -12.28 -1.18
C ASN A 38 -7.81 -11.40 0.08
N LEU A 39 -7.92 -12.01 1.26
CA LEU A 39 -7.86 -11.27 2.53
C LEU A 39 -6.51 -10.57 2.74
N SER A 40 -5.41 -11.26 2.43
CA SER A 40 -4.07 -10.68 2.56
C SER A 40 -3.89 -9.47 1.66
N LEU A 41 -4.29 -9.55 0.38
CA LEU A 41 -4.17 -8.42 -0.54
C LEU A 41 -5.08 -7.25 -0.16
N VAL A 42 -6.30 -7.51 0.31
CA VAL A 42 -7.19 -6.47 0.84
C VAL A 42 -6.53 -5.76 2.02
N HIS A 43 -6.01 -6.52 2.98
CA HIS A 43 -5.38 -5.94 4.17
C HIS A 43 -4.15 -5.09 3.83
N LEU A 44 -3.31 -5.54 2.90
CA LEU A 44 -2.14 -4.76 2.46
C LEU A 44 -2.55 -3.47 1.75
N LEU A 45 -3.63 -3.49 0.96
CA LEU A 45 -4.18 -2.28 0.34
C LEU A 45 -4.78 -1.32 1.38
N GLU A 46 -5.38 -1.83 2.45
CA GLU A 46 -5.85 -1.02 3.59
C GLU A 46 -4.68 -0.30 4.27
N ILE A 47 -3.57 -1.01 4.56
CA ILE A 47 -2.36 -0.42 5.15
C ILE A 47 -1.84 0.74 4.29
N ILE A 48 -1.79 0.54 2.96
CA ILE A 48 -1.36 1.60 2.02
C ILE A 48 -2.30 2.80 2.10
N GLY A 49 -3.62 2.57 2.09
CA GLY A 49 -4.64 3.62 2.15
C GLY A 49 -4.60 4.41 3.46
N GLU A 50 -4.55 3.73 4.61
CA GLU A 50 -4.48 4.35 5.93
C GLU A 50 -3.21 5.21 6.09
N ALA A 51 -2.07 4.67 5.67
CA ALA A 51 -0.81 5.41 5.71
C ALA A 51 -0.84 6.63 4.78
N ALA A 52 -1.42 6.51 3.58
CA ALA A 52 -1.57 7.61 2.63
C ALA A 52 -2.46 8.72 3.17
N VAL A 53 -3.60 8.39 3.79
CA VAL A 53 -4.50 9.35 4.45
C VAL A 53 -3.77 10.15 5.52
N GLY A 54 -2.88 9.50 6.28
CA GLY A 54 -2.06 10.13 7.32
C GLY A 54 -0.89 10.99 6.82
N MET A 55 -0.64 11.07 5.51
CA MET A 55 0.46 11.88 4.97
C MET A 55 0.20 13.38 5.09
N SER A 56 1.20 14.13 5.56
CA SER A 56 1.11 15.59 5.64
C SER A 56 1.00 16.26 4.26
N PRO A 57 0.28 17.39 4.14
CA PRO A 57 0.24 18.18 2.89
C PRO A 57 1.62 18.58 2.38
N GLU A 58 2.56 18.88 3.29
CA GLU A 58 3.94 19.25 2.96
C GLU A 58 4.68 18.08 2.31
N PHE A 59 4.49 16.86 2.83
CA PHE A 59 5.07 15.65 2.23
C PHE A 59 4.47 15.38 0.84
N ARG A 60 3.14 15.44 0.71
CA ARG A 60 2.46 15.24 -0.58
C ARG A 60 2.94 16.25 -1.65
N LYS A 61 3.05 17.53 -1.28
CA LYS A 61 3.59 18.59 -2.16
C LYS A 61 5.05 18.34 -2.55
N LYS A 62 5.86 17.78 -1.65
CA LYS A 62 7.27 17.45 -1.93
C LYS A 62 7.42 16.27 -2.90
N TYR A 63 6.47 15.34 -2.90
CA TYR A 63 6.47 14.15 -3.76
C TYR A 63 5.26 14.11 -4.70
N PRO A 64 5.14 15.06 -5.65
CA PRO A 64 3.96 15.17 -6.51
C PRO A 64 3.85 14.06 -7.57
N ARG A 65 4.88 13.21 -7.70
CA ARG A 65 4.87 12.05 -8.61
C ARG A 65 4.05 10.88 -8.09
N VAL A 66 3.77 10.85 -6.78
CA VAL A 66 2.86 9.88 -6.19
C VAL A 66 1.43 10.42 -6.37
N PRO A 67 0.48 9.62 -6.87
CA PRO A 67 -0.90 10.05 -7.06
C PRO A 67 -1.63 10.07 -5.71
N TRP A 68 -1.60 11.21 -5.03
CA TRP A 68 -2.21 11.38 -3.71
C TRP A 68 -3.74 11.55 -3.75
N ASN A 69 -4.35 11.54 -4.93
CA ASN A 69 -5.75 11.87 -5.21
C ASN A 69 -6.34 11.03 -6.34
#